data_AF-A0A4S5AZC6-F1
#
_entry.id   AF-A0A4S5AZC6-F1
#
_cell.length_a   1.000
_cell.length_b   1.000
_cell.length_c   1.000
_cell.angle_alpha   90.00
_cell.angle_beta   90.00
_cell.angle_gamma   90.00
#
_symmetry.space_group_name_H-M   'P 1'
#
loop_
_entity.id
_entity.type
_entity.pdbx_description
1 polymer ?
#
loop_
_entity_poly.entity_id
_entity_poly.type
_entity_poly.pdbx_seq_one_letter_code
_entity_poly.pdbx_strand_id
1 'polypeptide(L)'
;TEPAPPPPPPPPPPAAGPAWSGHAFDACRAPSQRVMDRWRLSSPFTGIGIYLGGIHRACEQRHLSRQWVRNQTRAGWRLLPIWVGPQASCTGYDHRIVGKPGRNRRYDAARARGVREARSAAATARSLRLPRGEVIFYDIEPFDTRRARCRGSSLAFLEEWTNELHRRGYRSGVYSHVNSGISLLSRTGRGYTRPDAVWYAWIDRVGSMPARYVADPAFMRTSRVHQYALDTRVEFGGIRMHIDWNFVSLGATRRASMPASCDQAAARARPLALRRGAQGSLVRVLQCLVLPGDRHPTKTSGRYDAATVRAVRQHQQLRGLRTTGAVDRRTWTSLLAHGRTPVLRKGARGEPVRRLQRSLNVALGAPKVRVDGAYGPATARVVKHYRKRLKLGDKGVVTPRVWKALNSGKVLPARARR
;
A
#
# COMPACT_ATOMS: atom_id res chain seq x y z
N THR A 1 -17.36 44.88 35.12
CA THR A 1 -16.93 44.32 33.82
C THR A 1 -17.70 43.05 33.59
N GLU A 2 -18.58 43.06 32.60
CA GLU A 2 -19.36 41.88 32.21
C GLU A 2 -18.38 40.77 31.75
N PRO A 3 -18.54 39.51 32.20
CA PRO A 3 -17.65 38.44 31.78
C PRO A 3 -17.77 38.26 30.27
N ALA A 4 -16.62 38.23 29.58
CA ALA A 4 -16.58 37.98 28.15
C ALA A 4 -17.38 36.71 27.81
N PRO A 5 -18.20 36.73 26.75
CA PRO A 5 -19.04 35.60 26.39
C PRO A 5 -18.18 34.34 26.21
N PRO A 6 -18.70 33.16 26.59
CA PRO A 6 -17.96 31.92 26.45
C PRO A 6 -17.55 31.72 24.98
N PRO A 7 -16.35 31.18 24.71
CA PRO A 7 -15.92 30.92 23.35
C PRO A 7 -16.93 29.99 22.66
N PRO A 8 -17.21 30.19 21.36
CA PRO A 8 -18.14 29.35 20.63
C PRO A 8 -17.69 27.88 20.67
N PRO A 9 -18.63 26.92 20.68
CA PRO A 9 -18.30 25.51 20.72
C PRO A 9 -17.40 25.12 19.53
N PRO A 10 -16.54 24.10 19.68
CA PRO A 10 -15.73 23.61 18.58
C PRO A 10 -16.63 23.17 17.42
N PRO A 11 -16.28 23.52 16.17
CA PRO A 11 -17.08 23.13 15.02
C PRO A 11 -17.07 21.60 14.83
N PRO A 12 -18.17 21.01 14.36
CA PRO A 12 -18.19 19.61 13.99
C PRO A 12 -17.20 19.34 12.85
N PRO A 13 -16.65 18.11 12.75
CA PRO A 13 -15.80 17.74 11.64
C PRO A 13 -16.60 17.82 10.32
N PRO A 14 -15.97 18.26 9.21
CA PRO A 14 -16.58 18.15 7.88
C PRO A 14 -16.93 16.71 7.54
N ALA A 15 -17.91 16.52 6.65
CA ALA A 15 -18.31 15.20 6.18
C ALA A 15 -17.10 14.40 5.65
N ALA A 16 -17.02 13.13 6.06
CA ALA A 16 -15.96 12.23 5.63
C ALA A 16 -16.07 11.94 4.13
N GLY A 17 -14.93 11.90 3.44
CA GLY A 17 -14.85 11.39 2.08
C GLY A 17 -15.14 9.87 2.00
N PRO A 18 -15.20 9.30 0.79
CA PRO A 18 -15.49 7.89 0.59
C PRO A 18 -14.51 6.98 1.33
N ALA A 19 -15.05 5.93 1.95
CA ALA A 19 -14.26 4.93 2.66
C ALA A 19 -13.06 4.43 1.83
N TRP A 20 -11.92 4.27 2.49
CA TRP A 20 -10.66 3.85 1.89
C TRP A 20 -9.99 2.79 2.75
N SER A 21 -9.60 1.68 2.14
CA SER A 21 -8.53 0.87 2.68
C SER A 21 -7.59 0.39 1.58
N GLY A 22 -6.30 0.36 1.89
CA GLY A 22 -5.27 -0.11 0.98
C GLY A 22 -3.87 0.31 1.42
N HIS A 23 -2.86 -0.19 0.70
CA HIS A 23 -1.49 0.24 0.90
C HIS A 23 -1.31 1.68 0.41
N ALA A 24 -0.55 2.45 1.16
CA ALA A 24 0.01 3.72 0.75
C ALA A 24 1.51 3.71 1.04
N PHE A 25 2.22 4.68 0.50
CA PHE A 25 3.61 4.93 0.88
C PHE A 25 3.78 6.42 1.11
N ASP A 26 4.82 6.81 1.81
CA ASP A 26 5.30 8.18 1.76
C ASP A 26 6.80 8.16 1.43
N ALA A 27 7.26 9.28 0.90
CA ALA A 27 8.64 9.49 0.53
C ALA A 27 8.95 10.96 0.75
N CYS A 28 10.21 11.27 1.09
CA CYS A 28 10.62 12.62 1.43
C CYS A 28 10.20 13.65 0.36
N ARG A 29 10.21 13.29 -0.93
CA ARG A 29 9.85 14.16 -2.06
C ARG A 29 8.65 13.61 -2.82
N ALA A 30 7.72 14.48 -3.22
CA ALA A 30 6.69 14.13 -4.20
C ALA A 30 7.34 13.53 -5.47
N PRO A 31 7.00 12.30 -5.88
CA PRO A 31 7.66 11.64 -7.01
C PRO A 31 7.32 12.26 -8.36
N SER A 32 8.17 12.07 -9.36
CA SER A 32 7.89 12.53 -10.73
C SER A 32 6.69 11.78 -11.35
N GLN A 33 6.07 12.34 -12.39
CA GLN A 33 4.93 11.71 -13.06
C GLN A 33 5.28 10.31 -13.59
N ARG A 34 6.50 10.11 -14.12
CA ARG A 34 6.98 8.81 -14.60
C ARG A 34 6.95 7.74 -13.51
N VAL A 35 7.35 8.09 -12.29
CA VAL A 35 7.28 7.18 -11.14
C VAL A 35 5.82 6.85 -10.84
N MET A 36 4.99 7.88 -10.71
CA MET A 36 3.58 7.72 -10.34
C MET A 36 2.82 6.85 -11.34
N ASP A 37 3.02 7.06 -12.65
CA ASP A 37 2.37 6.28 -13.70
C ASP A 37 2.83 4.82 -13.67
N ARG A 38 4.14 4.57 -13.54
CA ARG A 38 4.68 3.22 -13.52
C ARG A 38 4.20 2.46 -12.28
N TRP A 39 4.34 3.07 -11.11
CA TRP A 39 3.98 2.46 -9.83
C TRP A 39 2.47 2.31 -9.66
N ARG A 40 1.64 3.12 -10.34
CA ARG A 40 0.18 2.96 -10.33
C ARG A 40 -0.26 1.61 -10.90
N LEU A 41 0.57 1.04 -11.78
CA LEU A 41 0.39 -0.27 -12.38
C LEU A 41 1.13 -1.36 -11.61
N SER A 42 2.39 -1.13 -11.23
CA SER A 42 3.30 -2.19 -10.79
C SER A 42 3.46 -2.34 -9.28
N SER A 43 3.02 -1.37 -8.50
CA SER A 43 3.11 -1.39 -7.05
C SER A 43 1.77 -1.79 -6.40
N PRO A 44 1.78 -2.24 -5.14
CA PRO A 44 0.55 -2.46 -4.38
C PRO A 44 -0.15 -1.16 -3.98
N PHE A 45 0.54 -0.01 -4.04
CA PHE A 45 0.10 1.23 -3.43
C PHE A 45 -1.05 1.88 -4.17
N THR A 46 -2.05 2.31 -3.41
CA THR A 46 -3.23 3.07 -3.88
C THR A 46 -3.22 4.51 -3.39
N GLY A 47 -2.34 4.86 -2.45
CA GLY A 47 -2.16 6.22 -2.02
C GLY A 47 -0.72 6.59 -1.71
N ILE A 48 -0.51 7.88 -1.51
CA ILE A 48 0.80 8.47 -1.27
C ILE A 48 0.72 9.61 -0.24
N GLY A 49 1.67 9.65 0.70
CA GLY A 49 1.92 10.77 1.59
C GLY A 49 2.56 11.95 0.86
N ILE A 50 2.02 13.16 1.06
CA ILE A 50 2.55 14.39 0.47
C ILE A 50 2.78 15.44 1.55
N TYR A 51 3.99 15.98 1.61
CA TYR A 51 4.34 17.00 2.60
C TYR A 51 3.94 18.38 2.09
N LEU A 52 2.87 18.95 2.64
CA LEU A 52 2.35 20.26 2.26
C LEU A 52 3.29 21.40 2.67
N GLY A 53 3.93 21.28 3.83
CA GLY A 53 4.68 22.37 4.43
C GLY A 53 4.99 22.14 5.89
N GLY A 54 5.18 23.26 6.60
CA GLY A 54 5.64 23.28 7.99
C GLY A 54 7.14 23.56 8.07
N ILE A 55 7.55 24.15 9.21
CA ILE A 55 8.92 24.62 9.44
C ILE A 55 9.95 23.48 9.41
N HIS A 56 9.53 22.26 9.73
CA HIS A 56 10.36 21.06 9.78
C HIS A 56 10.24 20.18 8.54
N ARG A 57 9.62 20.68 7.46
CA ARG A 57 9.56 19.93 6.20
C ARG A 57 10.97 19.80 5.60
N ALA A 58 11.56 18.61 5.74
CA ALA A 58 12.96 18.36 5.39
C ALA A 58 13.29 18.43 3.89
N CYS A 59 12.36 18.00 3.03
CA CYS A 59 12.60 17.90 1.59
C CYS A 59 11.82 18.91 0.77
N GLU A 60 12.47 19.45 -0.26
CA GLU A 60 11.80 20.20 -1.33
C GLU A 60 10.77 19.33 -2.07
N GLN A 61 9.67 19.95 -2.48
CA GLN A 61 8.54 19.27 -3.10
C GLN A 61 8.40 19.69 -4.56
N ARG A 62 9.49 19.57 -5.34
CA ARG A 62 9.59 20.09 -6.73
C ARG A 62 8.41 19.69 -7.62
N HIS A 63 7.89 18.48 -7.45
CA HIS A 63 6.79 17.98 -8.28
C HIS A 63 5.40 18.27 -7.71
N LEU A 64 5.28 18.65 -6.43
CA LEU A 64 3.99 18.90 -5.79
C LEU A 64 3.39 20.22 -6.27
N SER A 65 2.59 20.12 -7.33
CA SER A 65 1.85 21.24 -7.91
C SER A 65 0.36 20.89 -8.04
N ARG A 66 -0.48 21.90 -8.28
CA ARG A 66 -1.89 21.68 -8.65
C ARG A 66 -2.05 20.74 -9.85
N GLN A 67 -1.14 20.83 -10.83
CA GLN A 67 -1.14 19.94 -11.99
C GLN A 67 -0.88 18.49 -11.57
N TRP A 68 0.13 18.28 -10.74
CA TRP A 68 0.50 16.95 -10.27
C TRP A 68 -0.61 16.32 -9.42
N VAL A 69 -1.19 17.07 -8.48
CA VAL A 69 -2.34 16.62 -7.67
C VAL A 69 -3.50 16.18 -8.55
N ARG A 70 -3.83 16.98 -9.58
CA ARG A 70 -4.89 16.64 -10.54
C ARG A 70 -4.57 15.37 -11.32
N ASN A 71 -3.33 15.20 -11.77
CA ASN A 71 -2.91 14.00 -12.50
C ASN A 71 -3.04 12.75 -11.61
N GLN A 72 -2.58 12.83 -10.36
CA GLN A 72 -2.59 11.67 -9.46
C GLN A 72 -4.01 11.25 -9.08
N THR A 73 -4.85 12.23 -8.71
CA THR A 73 -6.24 11.97 -8.35
C THR A 73 -7.04 11.40 -9.54
N ARG A 74 -6.85 11.92 -10.76
CA ARG A 74 -7.44 11.35 -11.98
C ARG A 74 -6.95 9.93 -12.29
N ALA A 75 -5.68 9.63 -12.02
CA ALA A 75 -5.14 8.27 -12.13
C ALA A 75 -5.64 7.33 -11.00
N GLY A 76 -6.42 7.86 -10.05
CA GLY A 76 -6.99 7.11 -8.94
C GLY A 76 -6.00 6.86 -7.79
N TRP A 77 -4.95 7.67 -7.67
CA TRP A 77 -4.18 7.78 -6.43
C TRP A 77 -4.98 8.56 -5.39
N ARG A 78 -4.91 8.12 -4.13
CA ARG A 78 -5.38 8.89 -2.97
C ARG A 78 -4.19 9.55 -2.29
N LEU A 79 -4.39 10.76 -1.76
CA LEU A 79 -3.31 11.56 -1.18
C LEU A 79 -3.48 11.58 0.34
N LEU A 80 -2.37 11.55 1.07
CA LEU A 80 -2.31 11.73 2.52
C LEU A 80 -1.49 13.00 2.81
N PRO A 81 -2.13 14.17 2.93
CA PRO A 81 -1.44 15.42 3.21
C PRO A 81 -0.83 15.48 4.61
N ILE A 82 0.43 15.89 4.70
CA ILE A 82 1.23 15.95 5.93
C ILE A 82 1.74 17.38 6.13
N TRP A 83 1.70 17.87 7.36
CA TRP A 83 2.24 19.17 7.76
C TRP A 83 3.25 19.00 8.90
N VAL A 84 4.51 19.37 8.67
CA VAL A 84 5.62 19.16 9.62
C VAL A 84 5.94 20.46 10.36
N GLY A 85 5.09 20.79 11.33
CA GLY A 85 5.20 22.03 12.11
C GLY A 85 6.16 21.92 13.29
N PRO A 86 6.16 22.90 14.21
CA PRO A 86 6.94 22.86 15.45
C PRO A 86 6.71 21.59 16.28
N GLN A 87 7.77 21.07 16.87
CA GLN A 87 7.73 19.81 17.63
C GLN A 87 7.46 20.03 19.12
N ALA A 88 7.15 18.96 19.86
CA ALA A 88 6.79 19.07 21.27
C ALA A 88 7.89 19.76 22.11
N SER A 89 7.49 20.51 23.13
CA SER A 89 8.39 21.44 23.85
C SER A 89 9.57 20.79 24.57
N CYS A 90 9.50 19.49 24.81
CA CYS A 90 10.51 18.70 25.52
C CYS A 90 11.48 17.97 24.59
N THR A 91 11.41 18.21 23.28
CA THR A 91 12.28 17.62 22.27
C THR A 91 13.52 18.49 21.99
N GLY A 92 14.46 17.95 21.23
CA GLY A 92 15.69 18.63 20.79
C GLY A 92 15.55 19.45 19.50
N TYR A 93 14.36 19.52 18.89
CA TYR A 93 14.13 20.32 17.67
C TYR A 93 14.33 21.82 17.96
N ASP A 94 14.79 22.58 16.97
CA ASP A 94 15.01 24.03 17.06
C ASP A 94 13.69 24.82 17.17
N HIS A 95 12.68 24.46 16.37
CA HIS A 95 11.34 25.04 16.42
C HIS A 95 10.39 24.13 17.21
N ARG A 96 9.97 24.62 18.37
CA ARG A 96 9.15 23.88 19.32
C ARG A 96 7.87 24.62 19.70
N ILE A 97 6.86 23.83 20.08
CA ILE A 97 5.64 24.31 20.72
C ILE A 97 6.04 24.97 22.05
N VAL A 98 5.44 26.12 22.36
CA VAL A 98 5.69 26.83 23.62
C VAL A 98 5.16 26.00 24.79
N GLY A 99 6.07 25.46 25.61
CA GLY A 99 5.75 24.60 26.76
C GLY A 99 5.38 25.35 28.04
N LYS A 100 5.54 26.69 28.08
CA LYS A 100 5.20 27.49 29.26
C LYS A 100 3.71 27.84 29.24
N PRO A 101 2.92 27.46 30.27
CA PRO A 101 1.55 27.93 30.38
C PRO A 101 1.52 29.43 30.70
N GLY A 102 0.50 30.11 30.19
CA GLY A 102 0.14 31.48 30.53
C GLY A 102 -0.74 31.55 31.79
N ARG A 103 -1.57 32.60 31.88
CA ARG A 103 -2.46 32.83 33.02
C ARG A 103 -3.40 31.64 33.22
N ASN A 104 -3.74 31.35 34.48
CA ASN A 104 -4.64 30.25 34.87
C ASN A 104 -4.20 28.87 34.36
N ARG A 105 -2.88 28.67 34.20
CA ARG A 105 -2.27 27.42 33.70
C ARG A 105 -2.74 27.03 32.28
N ARG A 106 -3.26 27.98 31.49
CA ARG A 106 -3.68 27.76 30.10
C ARG A 106 -2.50 27.84 29.13
N TYR A 107 -2.49 27.01 28.10
CA TYR A 107 -1.43 27.01 27.08
C TYR A 107 -1.79 27.87 25.87
N ASP A 108 -2.16 29.14 26.09
CA ASP A 108 -2.71 30.01 25.04
C ASP A 108 -1.74 30.25 23.87
N ALA A 109 -0.43 30.33 24.15
CA ALA A 109 0.60 30.42 23.11
C ALA A 109 0.65 29.16 22.22
N ALA A 110 0.50 27.97 22.82
CA ALA A 110 0.46 26.71 22.09
C ALA A 110 -0.82 26.60 21.25
N ARG A 111 -1.98 26.98 21.81
CA ARG A 111 -3.27 27.09 21.11
C ARG A 111 -3.17 28.00 19.89
N ALA A 112 -2.70 29.23 20.09
CA ALA A 112 -2.53 30.20 19.01
C ALA A 112 -1.56 29.70 17.93
N ARG A 113 -0.51 28.95 18.29
CA ARG A 113 0.38 28.32 17.32
C ARG A 113 -0.35 27.22 16.54
N GLY A 114 -1.15 26.36 17.19
CA GLY A 114 -1.96 25.33 16.53
C GLY A 114 -2.90 25.90 15.47
N VAL A 115 -3.59 27.00 15.81
CA VAL A 115 -4.43 27.75 14.86
C VAL A 115 -3.62 28.24 13.65
N ARG A 116 -2.43 28.82 13.87
CA ARG A 116 -1.60 29.34 12.77
C ARG A 116 -1.12 28.23 11.84
N GLU A 117 -0.64 27.12 12.38
CA GLU A 117 -0.19 25.97 11.58
C GLU A 117 -1.36 25.39 10.75
N ALA A 118 -2.55 25.23 11.35
CA ALA A 118 -3.74 24.73 10.65
C ALA A 118 -4.21 25.66 9.53
N ARG A 119 -4.16 26.98 9.74
CA ARG A 119 -4.47 27.98 8.70
C ARG A 119 -3.53 27.86 7.50
N SER A 120 -2.22 27.76 7.77
CA SER A 120 -1.21 27.61 6.73
C SER A 120 -1.37 26.30 5.97
N ALA A 121 -1.57 25.19 6.68
CA ALA A 121 -1.79 23.88 6.06
C ALA A 121 -3.04 23.87 5.17
N ALA A 122 -4.17 24.42 5.67
CA ALA A 122 -5.40 24.54 4.89
C ALA A 122 -5.25 25.48 3.69
N ALA A 123 -4.50 26.58 3.81
CA ALA A 123 -4.22 27.49 2.70
C ALA A 123 -3.42 26.78 1.59
N THR A 124 -2.38 26.04 1.95
CA THR A 124 -1.60 25.22 1.00
C THR A 124 -2.44 24.11 0.38
N ALA A 125 -3.28 23.44 1.17
CA ALA A 125 -4.20 22.41 0.65
C ALA A 125 -5.16 23.00 -0.40
N ARG A 126 -5.70 24.20 -0.16
CA ARG A 126 -6.55 24.92 -1.11
C ARG A 126 -5.80 25.34 -2.37
N SER A 127 -4.56 25.84 -2.26
CA SER A 127 -3.77 26.24 -3.44
C SER A 127 -3.46 25.05 -4.36
N LEU A 128 -3.26 23.88 -3.77
CA LEU A 128 -3.10 22.60 -4.50
C LEU A 128 -4.42 21.99 -4.98
N ARG A 129 -5.57 22.57 -4.62
CA ARG A 129 -6.93 22.07 -4.88
C ARG A 129 -7.21 20.68 -4.30
N LEU A 130 -6.72 20.43 -3.10
CA LEU A 130 -7.19 19.28 -2.31
C LEU A 130 -8.65 19.49 -1.91
N PRO A 131 -9.50 18.44 -2.01
CA PRO A 131 -10.92 18.55 -1.74
C PRO A 131 -11.20 18.93 -0.28
N ARG A 132 -12.31 19.64 -0.03
CA ARG A 132 -12.82 19.85 1.33
C ARG A 132 -13.17 18.49 1.95
N GLY A 133 -13.04 18.38 3.27
CA GLY A 133 -13.20 17.13 4.00
C GLY A 133 -12.02 16.16 3.89
N GLU A 134 -10.98 16.48 3.11
CA GLU A 134 -9.72 15.73 3.14
C GLU A 134 -9.06 15.84 4.51
N VAL A 135 -8.42 14.76 4.96
CA VAL A 135 -7.70 14.73 6.24
C VAL A 135 -6.32 15.35 6.05
N ILE A 136 -5.94 16.31 6.89
CA ILE A 136 -4.58 16.84 6.92
C ILE A 136 -3.90 16.40 8.21
N PHE A 137 -2.80 15.65 8.09
CA PHE A 137 -2.07 15.10 9.23
C PHE A 137 -1.03 16.10 9.73
N TYR A 138 -1.11 16.48 11.00
CA TYR A 138 0.00 17.14 11.67
C TYR A 138 1.06 16.11 12.06
N ASP A 139 2.31 16.36 11.69
CA ASP A 139 3.44 15.53 12.06
C ASP A 139 4.03 16.01 13.40
N ILE A 140 3.81 15.22 14.45
CA ILE A 140 4.45 15.41 15.75
C ILE A 140 5.23 14.15 16.15
N GLU A 141 6.55 14.26 16.06
CA GLU A 141 7.52 13.22 16.35
C GLU A 141 7.45 12.78 17.82
N PRO A 142 7.88 11.55 18.16
CA PRO A 142 7.79 11.05 19.52
C PRO A 142 8.40 11.99 20.56
N PHE A 143 7.66 12.20 21.64
CA PHE A 143 8.06 13.04 22.77
C PHE A 143 7.71 12.41 24.12
N ASP A 144 8.30 12.93 25.19
CA ASP A 144 8.04 12.44 26.55
C ASP A 144 6.71 12.96 27.09
N THR A 145 5.69 12.09 27.05
CA THR A 145 4.32 12.40 27.49
C THR A 145 4.16 12.46 29.01
N ARG A 146 5.19 12.10 29.78
CA ARG A 146 5.16 12.18 31.26
C ARG A 146 5.42 13.61 31.75
N ARG A 147 6.15 14.42 30.97
CA ARG A 147 6.46 15.82 31.31
C ARG A 147 5.20 16.67 31.20
N ALA A 148 4.65 17.12 32.34
CA ALA A 148 3.37 17.80 32.43
C ALA A 148 3.25 19.02 31.48
N ARG A 149 4.30 19.86 31.42
CA ARG A 149 4.35 21.02 30.52
C ARG A 149 4.33 20.65 29.04
N CYS A 150 5.11 19.63 28.66
CA CYS A 150 5.18 19.13 27.30
C CYS A 150 3.86 18.47 26.88
N ARG A 151 3.30 17.64 27.76
CA ARG A 151 1.99 17.01 27.55
C ARG A 151 0.89 18.06 27.38
N GLY A 152 0.81 19.03 28.30
CA GLY A 152 -0.24 20.04 28.30
C GLY A 152 -0.17 20.97 27.09
N SER A 153 1.02 21.44 26.71
CA SER A 153 1.20 22.29 25.54
C SER A 153 0.93 21.55 24.23
N SER A 154 1.39 20.30 24.09
CA SER A 154 1.12 19.48 22.91
C SER A 154 -0.37 19.19 22.72
N LEU A 155 -1.10 18.84 23.79
CA LEU A 155 -2.55 18.64 23.72
C LEU A 155 -3.29 19.94 23.33
N ALA A 156 -2.96 21.06 23.97
CA ALA A 156 -3.59 22.35 23.66
C ALA A 156 -3.32 22.80 22.21
N PHE A 157 -2.10 22.54 21.71
CA PHE A 157 -1.75 22.78 20.32
C PHE A 157 -2.57 21.90 19.35
N LEU A 158 -2.61 20.58 19.58
CA LEU A 158 -3.26 19.62 18.68
C LEU A 158 -4.80 19.76 18.67
N GLU A 159 -5.39 20.18 19.79
CA GLU A 159 -6.81 20.51 19.87
C GLU A 159 -7.15 21.70 18.96
N GLU A 160 -6.37 22.79 19.01
CA GLU A 160 -6.62 23.94 18.13
C GLU A 160 -6.25 23.69 16.67
N TRP A 161 -5.25 22.85 16.41
CA TRP A 161 -5.00 22.33 15.07
C TRP A 161 -6.28 21.69 14.51
N THR A 162 -6.92 20.84 15.30
CA THR A 162 -8.14 20.14 14.92
C THR A 162 -9.31 21.08 14.71
N ASN A 163 -9.60 21.92 15.71
CA ASN A 163 -10.69 22.87 15.66
C ASN A 163 -10.56 23.81 14.46
N GLU A 164 -9.36 24.34 14.22
CA GLU A 164 -9.16 25.27 13.12
C GLU A 164 -9.26 24.58 11.75
N LEU A 165 -8.75 23.34 11.58
CA LEU A 165 -8.96 22.60 10.33
C LEU A 165 -10.45 22.41 10.02
N HIS A 166 -11.25 22.05 11.03
CA HIS A 166 -12.70 21.95 10.87
C HIS A 166 -13.31 23.28 10.40
N ARG A 167 -12.93 24.41 11.02
CA ARG A 167 -13.36 25.76 10.56
C ARG A 167 -12.96 26.04 9.11
N ARG A 168 -11.81 25.52 8.67
CA ARG A 168 -11.33 25.67 7.28
C ARG A 168 -11.96 24.68 6.30
N GLY A 169 -12.73 23.71 6.79
CA GLY A 169 -13.41 22.69 6.00
C GLY A 169 -12.56 21.48 5.66
N TYR A 170 -11.54 21.21 6.46
CA TYR A 170 -10.73 20.01 6.38
C TYR A 170 -10.90 19.17 7.63
N ARG A 171 -10.64 17.88 7.52
CA ARG A 171 -10.61 16.97 8.64
C ARG A 171 -9.21 16.94 9.26
N SER A 172 -9.13 16.67 10.55
CA SER A 172 -7.87 16.70 11.28
C SER A 172 -7.25 15.31 11.41
N GLY A 173 -5.99 15.18 11.02
CA GLY A 173 -5.18 14.00 11.30
C GLY A 173 -4.02 14.35 12.23
N VAL A 174 -3.52 13.36 12.97
CA VAL A 174 -2.24 13.49 13.70
C VAL A 174 -1.37 12.27 13.43
N TYR A 175 -0.16 12.53 12.94
CA TYR A 175 0.95 11.57 12.92
C TYR A 175 1.74 11.62 14.22
N SER A 176 2.02 10.46 14.82
CA SER A 176 2.99 10.32 15.92
C SER A 176 3.34 8.85 16.17
N HIS A 177 4.34 8.59 17.01
CA HIS A 177 4.64 7.23 17.43
C HIS A 177 3.56 6.65 18.35
N VAL A 178 3.25 5.36 18.19
CA VAL A 178 2.12 4.69 18.88
C VAL A 178 2.17 4.81 20.41
N ASN A 179 3.36 4.71 21.01
CA ASN A 179 3.54 4.75 22.47
C ASN A 179 3.70 6.18 23.03
N SER A 180 3.66 7.21 22.18
CA SER A 180 3.87 8.61 22.54
C SER A 180 2.60 9.42 22.26
N GLY A 181 2.56 10.24 21.22
CA GLY A 181 1.43 11.12 20.91
C GLY A 181 0.11 10.38 20.71
N ILE A 182 0.13 9.20 20.09
CA ILE A 182 -1.09 8.42 19.84
C ILE A 182 -1.66 7.83 21.13
N SER A 183 -0.80 7.24 21.98
CA SER A 183 -1.18 6.78 23.32
C SER A 183 -1.74 7.93 24.16
N LEU A 184 -1.11 9.10 24.11
CA LEU A 184 -1.59 10.31 24.80
C LEU A 184 -2.98 10.75 24.31
N LEU A 185 -3.19 10.86 22.99
CA LEU A 185 -4.47 11.22 22.40
C LEU A 185 -5.58 10.22 22.75
N SER A 186 -5.26 8.93 22.82
CA SER A 186 -6.23 7.88 23.17
C SER A 186 -6.77 7.98 24.61
N ARG A 187 -6.07 8.69 25.50
CA ARG A 187 -6.43 8.87 26.91
C ARG A 187 -7.20 10.16 27.20
N THR A 188 -7.42 11.01 26.20
CA THR A 188 -8.14 12.27 26.42
C THR A 188 -9.62 12.01 26.72
N GLY A 189 -10.24 12.87 27.53
CA GLY A 189 -11.66 12.75 27.90
C GLY A 189 -12.61 13.34 26.84
N ARG A 190 -13.92 13.25 27.10
CA ARG A 190 -14.98 13.75 26.20
C ARG A 190 -14.92 15.26 25.94
N GLY A 191 -14.33 16.05 26.86
CA GLY A 191 -14.17 17.50 26.71
C GLY A 191 -13.01 17.93 25.81
N TYR A 192 -12.21 16.99 25.29
CA TYR A 192 -11.10 17.28 24.38
C TYR A 192 -11.51 17.01 22.94
N THR A 193 -11.24 17.96 22.03
CA THR A 193 -11.51 17.73 20.60
C THR A 193 -10.38 16.92 19.97
N ARG A 194 -10.62 15.61 19.77
CA ARG A 194 -9.67 14.69 19.14
C ARG A 194 -9.61 14.89 17.62
N PRO A 195 -8.46 14.58 16.97
CA PRO A 195 -8.40 14.56 15.52
C PRO A 195 -9.33 13.47 14.96
N ASP A 196 -9.81 13.67 13.74
CA ASP A 196 -10.65 12.73 12.99
C ASP A 196 -9.96 11.39 12.66
N ALA A 197 -8.64 11.42 12.54
CA ALA A 197 -7.83 10.26 12.19
C ALA A 197 -6.46 10.30 12.86
N VAL A 198 -5.86 9.13 13.02
CA VAL A 198 -4.47 9.01 13.47
C VAL A 198 -3.60 8.35 12.42
N TRP A 199 -2.36 8.80 12.29
CA TRP A 199 -1.32 8.10 11.57
C TRP A 199 -0.27 7.66 12.59
N TYR A 200 -0.21 6.37 12.91
CA TYR A 200 0.71 5.90 13.93
C TYR A 200 1.92 5.20 13.33
N ALA A 201 3.11 5.59 13.80
CA ALA A 201 4.32 4.83 13.58
C ALA A 201 4.39 3.67 14.58
N TRP A 202 4.48 2.45 14.06
CA TRP A 202 4.77 1.23 14.82
C TRP A 202 5.34 0.17 13.87
N ILE A 203 6.65 -0.07 13.95
CA ILE A 203 7.37 -0.85 12.95
C ILE A 203 7.24 -2.35 13.24
N ASP A 204 6.07 -2.91 12.96
CA ASP A 204 5.77 -4.33 13.13
C ASP A 204 5.97 -5.14 11.83
N ARG A 205 6.23 -4.45 10.70
CA ARG A 205 6.42 -5.02 9.36
C ARG A 205 5.24 -5.83 8.80
N VAL A 206 4.10 -5.86 9.48
CA VAL A 206 2.93 -6.67 9.08
C VAL A 206 1.63 -5.86 9.02
N GLY A 207 1.58 -4.66 9.60
CA GLY A 207 0.42 -3.76 9.54
C GLY A 207 -0.70 -4.12 10.54
N SER A 208 -0.33 -4.65 11.72
CA SER A 208 -1.26 -5.07 12.77
C SER A 208 -1.76 -3.90 13.63
N MET A 209 -2.75 -4.16 14.50
CA MET A 209 -3.32 -3.14 15.39
C MET A 209 -2.79 -3.30 16.83
N PRO A 210 -2.24 -2.24 17.45
CA PRO A 210 -1.62 -2.33 18.76
C PRO A 210 -2.65 -2.24 19.89
N ALA A 211 -3.18 -3.38 20.34
CA ALA A 211 -4.14 -3.40 21.46
C ALA A 211 -3.57 -2.86 22.78
N ARG A 212 -2.26 -3.02 23.01
CA ARG A 212 -1.60 -2.68 24.30
C ARG A 212 -1.30 -1.19 24.52
N TYR A 213 -1.29 -0.38 23.47
CA TYR A 213 -0.80 1.01 23.55
C TYR A 213 -1.92 2.05 23.58
N VAL A 214 -3.17 1.64 23.38
CA VAL A 214 -4.30 2.52 23.07
C VAL A 214 -5.36 2.32 24.14
N ALA A 215 -5.60 3.35 24.94
CA ALA A 215 -6.59 3.28 26.03
C ALA A 215 -8.03 3.27 25.52
N ASP A 216 -8.28 3.94 24.38
CA ASP A 216 -9.56 3.90 23.67
C ASP A 216 -9.37 3.28 22.27
N PRO A 217 -9.52 1.96 22.12
CA PRO A 217 -9.41 1.31 20.82
C PRO A 217 -10.52 1.71 19.82
N ALA A 218 -11.63 2.32 20.26
CA ALA A 218 -12.65 2.83 19.34
C ALA A 218 -12.12 4.01 18.52
N PHE A 219 -11.32 4.87 19.16
CA PHE A 219 -10.68 6.02 18.52
C PHE A 219 -9.85 5.64 17.27
N MET A 220 -9.13 4.51 17.31
CA MET A 220 -8.29 4.06 16.19
C MET A 220 -8.98 3.14 15.19
N ARG A 221 -10.20 2.65 15.48
CA ARG A 221 -10.80 1.55 14.72
C ARG A 221 -11.27 1.95 13.33
N THR A 222 -11.74 3.19 13.14
CA THR A 222 -12.44 3.60 11.92
C THR A 222 -11.61 4.48 11.00
N SER A 223 -10.70 5.30 11.53
CA SER A 223 -9.91 6.25 10.74
C SER A 223 -8.45 6.27 11.18
N ARG A 224 -7.63 5.44 10.53
CA ARG A 224 -6.21 5.33 10.83
C ARG A 224 -5.34 5.10 9.59
N VAL A 225 -4.10 5.55 9.69
CA VAL A 225 -2.97 5.16 8.85
C VAL A 225 -1.93 4.50 9.77
N HIS A 226 -1.34 3.41 9.33
CA HIS A 226 -0.29 2.72 10.06
C HIS A 226 0.98 2.73 9.24
N GLN A 227 2.02 3.41 9.71
CA GLN A 227 3.37 3.28 9.17
C GLN A 227 4.06 2.08 9.81
N TYR A 228 4.31 1.03 9.02
CA TYR A 228 4.75 -0.27 9.52
C TYR A 228 6.13 -0.71 9.04
N ALA A 229 6.73 0.02 8.10
CA ALA A 229 8.14 -0.13 7.73
C ALA A 229 8.71 1.22 7.29
N LEU A 230 9.92 1.54 7.73
CA LEU A 230 10.62 2.80 7.42
C LEU A 230 11.77 2.57 6.44
N ASP A 231 12.11 3.62 5.70
CA ASP A 231 13.27 3.74 4.81
C ASP A 231 13.56 2.47 4.01
N THR A 232 12.50 1.89 3.46
CA THR A 232 12.59 0.61 2.78
C THR A 232 12.91 0.85 1.32
N ARG A 233 14.06 0.35 0.87
CA ARG A 233 14.42 0.32 -0.55
C ARG A 233 13.56 -0.69 -1.28
N VAL A 234 12.76 -0.22 -2.24
CA VAL A 234 11.87 -1.05 -3.06
C VAL A 234 12.12 -0.81 -4.54
N GLU A 235 11.68 -1.75 -5.38
CA GLU A 235 11.66 -1.59 -6.83
C GLU A 235 10.31 -2.04 -7.37
N PHE A 236 9.62 -1.14 -8.10
CA PHE A 236 8.39 -1.48 -8.81
C PHE A 236 8.47 -1.02 -10.25
N GLY A 237 8.19 -1.95 -11.17
CA GLY A 237 8.24 -1.70 -12.61
C GLY A 237 9.59 -1.13 -13.09
N GLY A 238 10.71 -1.58 -12.50
CA GLY A 238 12.07 -1.18 -12.86
C GLY A 238 12.54 0.15 -12.26
N ILE A 239 11.76 0.78 -11.37
CA ILE A 239 12.12 2.05 -10.73
C ILE A 239 12.34 1.82 -9.23
N ARG A 240 13.54 2.14 -8.76
CA ARG A 240 13.96 2.01 -7.35
C ARG A 240 13.71 3.29 -6.55
N MET A 241 13.22 3.16 -5.33
CA MET A 241 13.05 4.27 -4.38
C MET A 241 13.17 3.80 -2.93
N HIS A 242 13.47 4.75 -2.04
CA HIS A 242 13.32 4.62 -0.60
C HIS A 242 11.97 5.19 -0.19
N ILE A 243 11.19 4.41 0.56
CA ILE A 243 9.83 4.77 0.98
C ILE A 243 9.56 4.25 2.39
N ASP A 244 8.58 4.90 3.03
CA ASP A 244 7.92 4.36 4.21
C ASP A 244 6.63 3.66 3.78
N TRP A 245 6.37 2.48 4.36
CA TRP A 245 5.20 1.68 4.05
C TRP A 245 4.05 1.98 4.99
N ASN A 246 2.90 2.28 4.38
CA ASN A 246 1.69 2.63 5.10
C ASN A 246 0.53 1.71 4.75
N PHE A 247 -0.35 1.47 5.72
CA PHE A 247 -1.64 0.84 5.50
C PHE A 247 -2.75 1.76 5.98
N VAL A 248 -3.68 2.06 5.07
CA VAL A 248 -4.75 3.02 5.28
C VAL A 248 -6.06 2.30 5.60
N SER A 249 -6.81 2.85 6.55
CA SER A 249 -8.13 2.42 6.96
C SER A 249 -8.92 3.65 7.38
N LEU A 250 -9.45 4.41 6.40
CA LEU A 250 -10.23 5.63 6.63
C LEU A 250 -11.70 5.36 6.27
N GLY A 251 -12.56 5.21 7.28
CA GLY A 251 -13.96 4.80 7.12
C GLY A 251 -14.17 3.34 6.70
N ALA A 252 -13.09 2.55 6.65
CA ALA A 252 -13.12 1.11 6.32
C ALA A 252 -12.40 0.32 7.42
N THR A 253 -12.75 -0.95 7.61
CA THR A 253 -12.23 -1.81 8.70
C THR A 253 -11.39 -2.99 8.20
N ARG A 254 -10.90 -2.93 6.96
CA ARG A 254 -10.06 -4.00 6.40
C ARG A 254 -8.71 -4.05 7.13
N ARG A 255 -8.23 -5.28 7.35
CA ARG A 255 -6.90 -5.54 7.91
C ARG A 255 -5.84 -5.46 6.82
N ALA A 256 -4.64 -5.07 7.21
CA ALA A 256 -3.49 -5.14 6.32
C ALA A 256 -3.20 -6.60 5.94
N SER A 257 -2.77 -6.81 4.70
CA SER A 257 -2.22 -8.08 4.24
C SER A 257 -0.98 -7.77 3.43
N MET A 258 0.10 -8.53 3.61
CA MET A 258 1.30 -8.32 2.82
C MET A 258 0.97 -8.40 1.31
N PRO A 259 1.36 -7.38 0.52
CA PRO A 259 1.05 -7.38 -0.90
C PRO A 259 1.84 -8.47 -1.61
N ALA A 260 1.13 -9.38 -2.28
CA ALA A 260 1.74 -10.44 -3.07
C ALA A 260 2.02 -9.94 -4.50
N SER A 261 3.23 -10.22 -5.02
CA SER A 261 3.50 -10.04 -6.45
C SER A 261 2.64 -10.98 -7.30
N CYS A 262 2.52 -10.73 -8.62
CA CYS A 262 1.80 -11.66 -9.49
C CYS A 262 2.39 -13.08 -9.44
N ASP A 263 3.72 -13.22 -9.34
CA ASP A 263 4.39 -14.52 -9.23
C ASP A 263 4.09 -15.23 -7.91
N GLN A 264 4.10 -14.49 -6.79
CA GLN A 264 3.74 -15.04 -5.48
C GLN A 264 2.27 -15.45 -5.43
N ALA A 265 1.39 -14.62 -6.00
CA ALA A 265 -0.03 -14.94 -6.13
C ALA A 265 -0.24 -16.17 -7.04
N ALA A 266 0.48 -16.26 -8.16
CA ALA A 266 0.45 -17.40 -9.06
C ALA A 266 1.00 -18.69 -8.42
N ALA A 267 1.97 -18.60 -7.51
CA ALA A 267 2.50 -19.74 -6.77
C ALA A 267 1.50 -20.38 -5.81
N ARG A 268 0.56 -19.59 -5.28
CA ARG A 268 -0.50 -20.04 -4.37
C ARG A 268 -1.80 -20.38 -5.10
N ALA A 269 -1.96 -19.88 -6.32
CA ALA A 269 -3.13 -20.16 -7.15
C ALA A 269 -3.24 -21.65 -7.46
N ARG A 270 -4.47 -22.17 -7.46
CA ARG A 270 -4.81 -23.48 -8.02
C ARG A 270 -5.48 -23.23 -9.37
N PRO A 271 -4.74 -23.36 -10.49
CA PRO A 271 -5.30 -23.01 -11.80
C PRO A 271 -6.45 -23.93 -12.17
N LEU A 272 -7.64 -23.36 -12.35
CA LEU A 272 -8.86 -24.01 -12.82
C LEU A 272 -9.25 -23.45 -14.18
N ALA A 273 -10.16 -24.13 -14.88
CA ALA A 273 -10.71 -23.60 -16.12
C ALA A 273 -11.43 -22.27 -15.84
N LEU A 274 -11.12 -21.23 -16.62
CA LEU A 274 -11.78 -19.92 -16.52
C LEU A 274 -12.41 -19.53 -17.85
N ARG A 275 -13.58 -18.89 -17.79
CA ARG A 275 -14.29 -18.31 -18.94
C ARG A 275 -14.85 -16.93 -18.58
N ARG A 276 -15.30 -16.20 -19.61
CA ARG A 276 -15.98 -14.90 -19.43
C ARG A 276 -17.04 -14.98 -18.33
N GLY A 277 -17.09 -13.95 -17.49
CA GLY A 277 -18.01 -13.89 -16.34
C GLY A 277 -17.46 -14.49 -15.05
N ALA A 278 -16.37 -15.28 -15.10
CA ALA A 278 -15.68 -15.72 -13.89
C ALA A 278 -15.17 -14.54 -13.06
N GLN A 279 -15.11 -14.69 -11.74
CA GLN A 279 -14.68 -13.65 -10.82
C GLN A 279 -13.79 -14.22 -9.72
N GLY A 280 -13.03 -13.35 -9.04
CA GLY A 280 -12.28 -13.69 -7.83
C GLY A 280 -10.77 -13.60 -7.97
N SER A 281 -10.06 -14.14 -6.97
CA SER A 281 -8.60 -14.02 -6.86
C SER A 281 -7.87 -14.68 -8.02
N LEU A 282 -8.34 -15.83 -8.53
CA LEU A 282 -7.71 -16.49 -9.66
C LEU A 282 -7.79 -15.67 -10.95
N VAL A 283 -8.90 -14.93 -11.16
CA VAL A 283 -9.02 -13.99 -12.28
C VAL A 283 -8.05 -12.81 -12.10
N ARG A 284 -7.83 -12.34 -10.87
CA ARG A 284 -6.81 -11.30 -10.59
C ARG A 284 -5.42 -11.78 -10.98
N VAL A 285 -5.08 -13.04 -10.67
CA VAL A 285 -3.81 -13.67 -11.08
C VAL A 285 -3.73 -13.80 -12.60
N LEU A 286 -4.81 -14.25 -13.26
CA LEU A 286 -4.87 -14.32 -14.72
C LEU A 286 -4.55 -12.95 -15.33
N GLN A 287 -5.29 -11.91 -14.95
CA GLN A 287 -5.14 -10.55 -15.44
C GLN A 287 -3.72 -10.00 -15.22
N CYS A 288 -3.12 -10.34 -14.09
CA CYS A 288 -1.71 -10.08 -13.78
C CYS A 288 -0.74 -10.65 -14.83
N LEU A 289 -1.03 -11.85 -15.34
CA LEU A 289 -0.15 -12.59 -16.25
C LEU A 289 -0.43 -12.28 -17.73
N VAL A 290 -1.67 -11.91 -18.09
CA VAL A 290 -2.05 -11.67 -19.50
C VAL A 290 -2.09 -10.21 -19.91
N LEU A 291 -2.35 -9.28 -18.98
CA LEU A 291 -2.44 -7.88 -19.33
C LEU A 291 -1.04 -7.29 -19.47
N PRO A 292 -0.82 -6.39 -20.45
CA PRO A 292 0.49 -5.79 -20.67
C PRO A 292 0.93 -4.93 -19.49
N GLY A 293 2.26 -4.87 -19.31
CA GLY A 293 2.95 -4.16 -18.24
C GLY A 293 3.11 -5.03 -16.98
N ASP A 294 4.13 -4.75 -16.17
CA ASP A 294 4.34 -5.40 -14.87
C ASP A 294 3.22 -4.97 -13.91
N ARG A 295 1.99 -5.49 -14.06
CA ARG A 295 0.86 -5.10 -13.19
C ARG A 295 0.98 -5.77 -11.83
N HIS A 296 0.43 -5.16 -10.80
CA HIS A 296 0.30 -5.78 -9.49
C HIS A 296 -1.12 -6.40 -9.32
N PRO A 297 -1.30 -7.52 -8.59
CA PRO A 297 -2.63 -8.16 -8.44
C PRO A 297 -3.73 -7.27 -7.86
N THR A 298 -3.37 -6.26 -7.07
CA THR A 298 -4.33 -5.29 -6.52
C THR A 298 -4.85 -4.30 -7.57
N LYS A 299 -4.21 -4.22 -8.74
CA LYS A 299 -4.56 -3.31 -9.85
C LYS A 299 -5.42 -3.99 -10.91
N THR A 300 -5.79 -5.24 -10.70
CA THR A 300 -6.66 -6.00 -11.60
C THR A 300 -8.11 -5.98 -11.08
N SER A 301 -9.09 -6.12 -11.97
CA SER A 301 -10.50 -6.04 -11.58
C SER A 301 -10.96 -7.29 -10.82
N GLY A 302 -10.34 -8.44 -11.10
CA GLY A 302 -10.82 -9.74 -10.64
C GLY A 302 -12.12 -10.18 -11.31
N ARG A 303 -12.52 -9.52 -12.40
CA ARG A 303 -13.67 -9.88 -13.24
C ARG A 303 -13.17 -10.28 -14.62
N TYR A 304 -13.58 -11.44 -15.12
CA TYR A 304 -13.17 -11.92 -16.43
C TYR A 304 -14.04 -11.24 -17.50
N ASP A 305 -13.70 -9.98 -17.74
CA ASP A 305 -14.37 -9.06 -18.67
C ASP A 305 -13.86 -9.19 -20.12
N ALA A 306 -14.44 -8.40 -21.03
CA ALA A 306 -14.10 -8.41 -22.44
C ALA A 306 -12.62 -8.05 -22.70
N ALA A 307 -12.03 -7.16 -21.91
CA ALA A 307 -10.61 -6.82 -22.02
C ALA A 307 -9.71 -8.01 -21.66
N THR A 308 -10.07 -8.73 -20.60
CA THR A 308 -9.38 -9.95 -20.19
C THR A 308 -9.52 -11.06 -21.24
N VAL A 309 -10.70 -11.21 -21.86
CA VAL A 309 -10.92 -12.18 -22.96
C VAL A 309 -10.04 -11.85 -24.16
N ARG A 310 -9.96 -10.58 -24.56
CA ARG A 310 -9.07 -10.14 -25.64
C ARG A 310 -7.59 -10.43 -25.32
N ALA A 311 -7.15 -10.12 -24.10
CA ALA A 311 -5.78 -10.40 -23.67
C ALA A 311 -5.45 -11.90 -23.66
N VAL A 312 -6.39 -12.75 -23.23
CA VAL A 312 -6.22 -14.21 -23.30
C VAL A 312 -6.16 -14.70 -24.73
N ARG A 313 -7.03 -14.20 -25.61
CA ARG A 313 -7.01 -14.55 -27.05
C ARG A 313 -5.68 -14.16 -27.70
N GLN A 314 -5.19 -12.96 -27.41
CA GLN A 314 -3.90 -12.49 -27.90
C GLN A 314 -2.75 -13.38 -27.41
N HIS A 315 -2.73 -13.73 -26.12
CA HIS A 315 -1.73 -14.67 -25.59
C HIS A 315 -1.82 -16.04 -26.25
N GLN A 316 -3.04 -16.57 -26.43
CA GLN A 316 -3.26 -17.85 -27.10
C GLN A 316 -2.72 -17.84 -28.54
N GLN A 317 -3.06 -16.81 -29.31
CA GLN A 317 -2.58 -16.63 -30.68
C GLN A 317 -1.04 -16.56 -30.73
N LEU A 318 -0.43 -15.71 -29.90
CA LEU A 318 1.04 -15.55 -29.85
C LEU A 318 1.78 -16.83 -29.45
N ARG A 319 1.10 -17.77 -28.79
CA ARG A 319 1.68 -19.04 -28.31
C ARG A 319 1.29 -20.25 -29.16
N GLY A 320 0.53 -20.05 -30.23
CA GLY A 320 0.02 -21.13 -31.08
C GLY A 320 -0.96 -22.06 -30.36
N LEU A 321 -1.70 -21.53 -29.38
CA LEU A 321 -2.79 -22.23 -28.70
C LEU A 321 -4.10 -22.01 -29.43
N ARG A 322 -5.10 -22.86 -29.18
CA ARG A 322 -6.47 -22.65 -29.67
C ARG A 322 -7.04 -21.34 -29.08
N THR A 323 -7.30 -20.35 -29.93
CA THR A 323 -7.76 -19.00 -29.57
C THR A 323 -9.24 -18.97 -29.16
N THR A 324 -9.56 -19.58 -28.03
CA THR A 324 -10.94 -19.64 -27.51
C THR A 324 -11.32 -18.40 -26.70
N GLY A 325 -10.34 -17.75 -26.06
CA GLY A 325 -10.60 -16.77 -25.02
C GLY A 325 -11.09 -17.39 -23.69
N ALA A 326 -11.10 -18.72 -23.57
CA ALA A 326 -11.20 -19.42 -22.30
C ALA A 326 -9.80 -19.86 -21.84
N VAL A 327 -9.55 -19.91 -20.54
CA VAL A 327 -8.27 -20.36 -19.98
C VAL A 327 -8.41 -21.81 -19.54
N ASP A 328 -7.81 -22.70 -20.32
CA ASP A 328 -7.71 -24.12 -20.01
C ASP A 328 -6.34 -24.47 -19.43
N ARG A 329 -6.10 -25.77 -19.19
CA ARG A 329 -4.82 -26.27 -18.66
C ARG A 329 -3.63 -25.89 -19.54
N ARG A 330 -3.79 -25.93 -20.87
CA ARG A 330 -2.73 -25.58 -21.83
C ARG A 330 -2.39 -24.10 -21.76
N THR A 331 -3.41 -23.25 -21.68
CA THR A 331 -3.27 -21.80 -21.54
C THR A 331 -2.60 -21.46 -20.21
N TRP A 332 -2.99 -22.10 -19.10
CA TRP A 332 -2.31 -21.92 -17.81
C TRP A 332 -0.86 -22.38 -17.81
N THR A 333 -0.53 -23.54 -18.40
CA THR A 333 0.85 -24.01 -18.55
C THR A 333 1.71 -22.97 -19.27
N SER A 334 1.18 -22.39 -20.35
CA SER A 334 1.84 -21.34 -21.13
C SER A 334 2.03 -20.04 -20.33
N LEU A 335 0.97 -19.54 -19.67
CA LEU A 335 1.02 -18.31 -18.87
C LEU A 335 2.04 -18.40 -17.74
N LEU A 336 2.03 -19.53 -17.01
CA LEU A 336 2.92 -19.76 -15.88
C LEU A 336 4.37 -20.05 -16.30
N ALA A 337 4.65 -20.27 -17.59
CA ALA A 337 6.01 -20.44 -18.11
C ALA A 337 6.63 -19.15 -18.68
N HIS A 338 5.81 -18.11 -18.85
CA HIS A 338 6.20 -16.88 -19.55
C HIS A 338 7.41 -16.16 -18.93
N GLY A 339 8.33 -15.68 -19.77
CA GLY A 339 9.50 -14.90 -19.37
C GLY A 339 10.80 -15.47 -19.93
N ARG A 340 11.93 -15.09 -19.31
CA ARG A 340 13.28 -15.55 -19.70
C ARG A 340 13.38 -17.08 -19.65
N THR A 341 14.19 -17.69 -20.52
CA THR A 341 14.31 -19.15 -20.64
C THR A 341 15.71 -19.65 -20.28
N PRO A 342 16.18 -19.46 -19.03
CA PRO A 342 17.52 -19.88 -18.63
C PRO A 342 17.66 -21.40 -18.60
N VAL A 343 18.89 -21.89 -18.69
CA VAL A 343 19.18 -23.31 -18.41
C VAL A 343 19.07 -23.54 -16.91
N LEU A 344 18.25 -24.51 -16.48
CA LEU A 344 18.11 -24.88 -15.06
C LEU A 344 18.50 -26.33 -14.83
N ARG A 345 19.22 -26.58 -13.74
CA ARG A 345 19.64 -27.90 -13.27
C ARG A 345 19.62 -27.95 -11.75
N LYS A 346 19.88 -29.14 -11.16
CA LYS A 346 19.98 -29.29 -9.71
C LYS A 346 20.90 -28.22 -9.11
N GLY A 347 20.47 -27.64 -7.99
CA GLY A 347 21.17 -26.53 -7.31
C GLY A 347 20.71 -25.14 -7.76
N ALA A 348 20.05 -24.99 -8.92
CA ALA A 348 19.46 -23.72 -9.32
C ALA A 348 18.40 -23.25 -8.31
N ARG A 349 18.31 -21.93 -8.11
CA ARG A 349 17.39 -21.30 -7.16
C ARG A 349 16.70 -20.07 -7.74
N GLY A 350 15.65 -19.61 -7.06
CA GLY A 350 15.00 -18.33 -7.32
C GLY A 350 13.80 -18.42 -8.25
N GLU A 351 13.38 -17.27 -8.76
CA GLU A 351 12.12 -17.13 -9.50
C GLU A 351 12.02 -18.00 -10.76
N PRO A 352 13.07 -18.16 -11.58
CA PRO A 352 13.00 -19.08 -12.73
C PRO A 352 12.63 -20.52 -12.33
N VAL A 353 13.06 -20.99 -11.15
CA VAL A 353 12.71 -22.31 -10.64
C VAL A 353 11.26 -22.37 -10.15
N ARG A 354 10.78 -21.33 -9.45
CA ARG A 354 9.36 -21.27 -9.04
C ARG A 354 8.45 -21.29 -10.27
N ARG A 355 8.80 -20.52 -11.31
CA ARG A 355 8.07 -20.48 -12.58
C ARG A 355 7.99 -21.86 -13.25
N LEU A 356 9.13 -22.56 -13.33
CA LEU A 356 9.19 -23.94 -13.80
C LEU A 356 8.26 -24.86 -12.99
N GLN A 357 8.37 -24.83 -11.66
CA GLN A 357 7.59 -25.69 -10.76
C GLN A 357 6.07 -25.46 -10.92
N ARG A 358 5.64 -24.19 -11.02
CA ARG A 358 4.23 -23.83 -11.28
C ARG A 358 3.74 -24.41 -12.60
N SER A 359 4.46 -24.14 -13.68
CA SER A 359 4.05 -24.58 -15.02
C SER A 359 4.02 -26.10 -15.15
N LEU A 360 5.01 -26.81 -14.57
CA LEU A 360 5.04 -28.28 -14.58
C LEU A 360 3.86 -28.90 -13.82
N ASN A 361 3.52 -28.40 -12.65
CA ASN A 361 2.38 -28.91 -11.89
C ASN A 361 1.07 -28.84 -12.70
N VAL A 362 0.86 -27.74 -13.44
CA VAL A 362 -0.28 -27.60 -14.35
C VAL A 362 -0.12 -28.53 -15.56
N ALA A 363 1.05 -28.60 -16.17
CA ALA A 363 1.30 -29.41 -17.36
C ALA A 363 1.08 -30.91 -17.11
N LEU A 364 1.38 -31.38 -15.89
CA LEU A 364 1.17 -32.77 -15.45
C LEU A 364 -0.26 -33.02 -14.93
N GLY A 365 -1.07 -31.96 -14.76
CA GLY A 365 -2.45 -32.06 -14.26
C GLY A 365 -2.57 -32.32 -12.75
N ALA A 366 -1.48 -32.24 -11.99
CA ALA A 366 -1.48 -32.40 -10.54
C ALA A 366 -0.21 -31.78 -9.92
N PRO A 367 -0.26 -31.27 -8.67
CA PRO A 367 0.91 -30.80 -7.97
C PRO A 367 1.87 -31.97 -7.69
N LYS A 368 2.96 -32.07 -8.46
CA LYS A 368 4.01 -33.09 -8.32
C LYS A 368 5.26 -32.56 -7.64
N VAL A 369 5.43 -31.23 -7.59
CA VAL A 369 6.53 -30.54 -6.91
C VAL A 369 6.00 -29.38 -6.09
N ARG A 370 6.64 -29.12 -4.94
CA ARG A 370 6.40 -27.89 -4.18
C ARG A 370 6.97 -26.69 -4.96
N VAL A 371 6.28 -25.55 -4.91
CA VAL A 371 6.73 -24.29 -5.54
C VAL A 371 7.59 -23.50 -4.55
N ASP A 372 8.78 -24.02 -4.26
CA ASP A 372 9.71 -23.44 -3.28
C ASP A 372 10.90 -22.69 -3.90
N GLY A 373 11.04 -22.74 -5.22
CA GLY A 373 12.13 -22.07 -5.93
C GLY A 373 13.48 -22.76 -5.77
N ALA A 374 13.51 -24.00 -5.28
CA ALA A 374 14.72 -24.80 -5.18
C ALA A 374 14.66 -25.96 -6.19
N TYR A 375 15.67 -26.04 -7.07
CA TYR A 375 15.75 -27.14 -8.02
C TYR A 375 16.42 -28.34 -7.35
N GLY A 376 15.63 -29.08 -6.58
CA GLY A 376 16.07 -30.30 -5.89
C GLY A 376 15.85 -31.59 -6.70
N PRO A 377 16.11 -32.76 -6.08
CA PRO A 377 15.89 -34.07 -6.69
C PRO A 377 14.45 -34.29 -7.18
N ALA A 378 13.44 -33.83 -6.44
CA ALA A 378 12.03 -33.93 -6.84
C ALA A 378 11.75 -33.18 -8.15
N THR A 379 12.21 -31.92 -8.26
CA THR A 379 12.10 -31.11 -9.49
C THR A 379 12.81 -31.79 -10.65
N ALA A 380 14.03 -32.30 -10.44
CA ALA A 380 14.78 -33.03 -11.47
C ALA A 380 14.04 -34.27 -12.01
N ARG A 381 13.42 -35.06 -11.12
CA ARG A 381 12.60 -36.22 -11.51
C ARG A 381 11.40 -35.83 -12.36
N VAL A 382 10.68 -34.78 -11.96
CA VAL A 382 9.51 -34.30 -12.72
C VAL A 382 9.91 -33.73 -14.07
N VAL A 383 11.03 -33.01 -14.15
CA VAL A 383 11.58 -32.52 -15.43
C VAL A 383 11.98 -33.68 -16.33
N LYS A 384 12.69 -34.69 -15.82
CA LYS A 384 13.02 -35.92 -16.55
C LYS A 384 11.76 -36.60 -17.10
N HIS A 385 10.72 -36.75 -16.26
CA HIS A 385 9.45 -37.35 -16.66
C HIS A 385 8.76 -36.56 -17.79
N TYR A 386 8.61 -35.25 -17.62
CA TYR A 386 7.99 -34.37 -18.62
C TYR A 386 8.73 -34.41 -19.95
N ARG A 387 10.07 -34.30 -19.92
CA ARG A 387 10.90 -34.36 -21.12
C ARG A 387 10.81 -35.71 -21.83
N LYS A 388 10.88 -36.83 -21.10
CA LYS A 388 10.74 -38.18 -21.67
C LYS A 388 9.39 -38.34 -22.38
N ARG A 389 8.30 -37.91 -21.76
CA ARG A 389 6.95 -37.99 -22.34
C ARG A 389 6.75 -37.11 -23.56
N LEU A 390 7.53 -36.04 -23.70
CA LEU A 390 7.53 -35.16 -24.87
C LEU A 390 8.67 -35.45 -25.86
N LYS A 391 9.41 -36.55 -25.70
CA LYS A 391 10.56 -36.91 -26.54
C LYS A 391 11.63 -35.79 -26.63
N LEU A 392 11.84 -35.05 -25.55
CA LEU A 392 12.83 -33.95 -25.45
C LEU A 392 14.17 -34.43 -24.84
N GLY A 393 14.37 -35.74 -24.71
CA GLY A 393 15.46 -36.38 -23.98
C GLY A 393 15.11 -36.70 -22.52
N ASP A 394 16.03 -37.31 -21.78
CA ASP A 394 15.77 -37.92 -20.48
C ASP A 394 16.59 -37.32 -19.32
N LYS A 395 17.47 -36.35 -19.60
CA LYS A 395 18.22 -35.62 -18.57
C LYS A 395 17.30 -34.73 -17.72
N GLY A 396 17.64 -34.55 -16.44
CA GLY A 396 16.92 -33.68 -15.51
C GLY A 396 17.25 -32.19 -15.65
N VAL A 397 17.54 -31.71 -16.86
CA VAL A 397 17.98 -30.33 -17.17
C VAL A 397 16.90 -29.63 -17.99
N VAL A 398 16.57 -28.40 -17.63
CA VAL A 398 15.65 -27.55 -18.38
C VAL A 398 16.46 -26.74 -19.38
N THR A 399 16.21 -26.95 -20.66
CA THR A 399 16.83 -26.22 -21.77
C THR A 399 15.80 -25.29 -22.42
N PRO A 400 16.20 -24.37 -23.32
CA PRO A 400 15.26 -23.56 -24.08
C PRO A 400 14.16 -24.36 -24.81
N ARG A 401 14.44 -25.60 -25.25
CA ARG A 401 13.43 -26.49 -25.84
C ARG A 401 12.33 -26.90 -24.85
N VAL A 402 12.68 -27.14 -23.58
CA VAL A 402 11.70 -27.44 -22.52
C VAL A 402 10.84 -26.23 -22.24
N TRP A 403 11.45 -25.04 -22.15
CA TRP A 403 10.70 -23.79 -22.01
C TRP A 403 9.77 -23.55 -23.20
N LYS A 404 10.22 -23.79 -24.43
CA LYS A 404 9.36 -23.69 -25.64
C LYS A 404 8.15 -24.62 -25.56
N ALA A 405 8.33 -25.85 -25.06
CA ALA A 405 7.22 -26.79 -24.87
C ALA A 405 6.20 -26.29 -23.82
N LEU A 406 6.67 -25.81 -22.66
CA LEU A 406 5.79 -25.23 -21.64
C LEU A 406 5.09 -23.95 -22.15
N ASN A 407 5.82 -23.05 -22.80
CA ASN A 407 5.30 -21.81 -23.37
C ASN A 407 4.26 -22.04 -24.48
N SER A 408 4.33 -23.15 -25.21
CA SER A 408 3.31 -23.56 -26.19
C SER A 408 2.20 -24.41 -25.58
N GLY A 409 2.10 -24.46 -24.24
CA GLY A 409 1.05 -25.18 -23.51
C GLY A 409 1.04 -26.69 -23.77
N LYS A 410 2.21 -27.31 -23.98
CA LYS A 410 2.32 -28.76 -24.03
C LYS A 410 2.05 -29.32 -22.64
N VAL A 411 1.11 -30.24 -22.55
CA VAL A 411 0.66 -30.88 -21.30
C VAL A 411 0.71 -32.38 -21.47
N LEU A 412 0.92 -33.11 -20.38
CA LEU A 412 0.83 -34.57 -20.38
C LEU A 412 -0.64 -34.99 -20.21
N PRO A 413 -1.08 -36.11 -20.81
CA PRO A 413 -2.41 -36.64 -20.57
C PRO A 413 -2.66 -36.81 -19.08
N ALA A 414 -3.89 -36.51 -18.61
CA ALA A 414 -4.28 -36.93 -17.28
C ALA A 414 -4.20 -38.47 -17.23
N ARG A 415 -3.64 -39.05 -16.15
CA ARG A 415 -3.76 -40.49 -15.97
C ARG A 415 -5.25 -40.82 -15.88
N ALA A 416 -5.72 -41.78 -16.67
CA ALA A 416 -7.02 -42.38 -16.44
C ALA A 416 -7.07 -42.85 -14.98
N ARG A 417 -8.14 -42.51 -14.25
CA ARG A 417 -8.44 -43.19 -12.99
C ARG A 417 -8.67 -44.66 -13.38
N ARG A 418 -7.72 -45.52 -13.00
CA ARG A 418 -7.94 -46.96 -13.01
C ARG A 418 -8.81 -47.31 -11.83
#